data_AF-A0A2E4E0K2-F1
#
_entry.id   AF-A0A2E4E0K2-F1
#
_cell.length_a   1.000
_cell.length_b   1.000
_cell.length_c   1.000
_cell.angle_alpha   90.00
_cell.angle_beta   90.00
_cell.angle_gamma   90.00
#
_symmetry.space_group_name_H-M   'P 1'
#
loop_
_entity.id
_entity.type
_entity.pdbx_description
1 polymer ?
#
loop_
_entity_poly.entity_id
_entity_poly.type
_entity_poly.pdbx_seq_one_letter_code
_entity_poly.pdbx_strand_id
1 'polypeptide(L)' 'MTETQFKEILKKLDNIFRPVQVGSNENEWLAVGKLVDGISTKDLDIILKKEPCQFSIKKKNEQVYIRISESEERVIL' A
#
# COMPACT_ATOMS: atom_id res chain seq x y z
N MET A 1 -11.31 5.72 3.66
CA MET A 1 -10.61 5.92 2.36
C MET A 1 -11.47 5.30 1.28
N THR A 2 -11.59 5.90 0.10
CA THR A 2 -12.41 5.35 -1.00
C THR A 2 -11.65 4.33 -1.86
N GLU A 3 -12.37 3.43 -2.53
CA GLU A 3 -11.78 2.48 -3.50
C GLU A 3 -11.00 3.19 -4.61
N THR A 4 -11.48 4.35 -5.06
CA THR A 4 -10.82 5.16 -6.09
C THR A 4 -9.44 5.62 -5.65
N GLN A 5 -9.31 6.18 -4.45
CA GLN A 5 -8.02 6.61 -3.89
C GLN A 5 -7.04 5.43 -3.78
N PHE A 6 -7.53 4.28 -3.31
CA PHE A 6 -6.71 3.08 -3.22
C PHE A 6 -6.23 2.61 -4.60
N LYS A 7 -7.10 2.61 -5.61
CA LYS A 7 -6.74 2.26 -6.99
C LYS A 7 -5.74 3.26 -7.59
N GLU A 8 -5.85 4.54 -7.27
CA GLU A 8 -4.87 5.55 -7.71
C GLU A 8 -3.49 5.31 -7.10
N ILE A 9 -3.43 4.96 -5.81
CA ILE A 9 -2.18 4.56 -5.16
C ILE A 9 -1.61 3.32 -5.84
N LEU A 10 -2.42 2.27 -6.07
CA LEU A 10 -1.97 1.08 -6.77
C LEU A 10 -1.46 1.39 -8.19
N LYS A 11 -2.11 2.31 -8.92
CA LYS A 11 -1.61 2.75 -10.24
C LYS A 11 -0.24 3.41 -10.16
N LYS A 12 0.03 4.23 -9.14
CA LYS A 12 1.37 4.80 -8.91
C LYS A 12 2.40 3.71 -8.62
N LEU A 13 1.95 2.63 -7.98
CA LEU A 13 2.78 1.47 -7.64
C LEU A 13 2.91 0.45 -8.77
N ASP A 14 2.16 0.55 -9.86
CA ASP A 14 2.07 -0.50 -10.90
C ASP A 14 3.44 -0.82 -11.54
N ASN A 15 4.33 0.17 -11.61
CA ASN A 15 5.68 -0.02 -12.14
C ASN A 15 6.64 -0.74 -11.18
N ILE A 16 6.28 -0.87 -9.89
CA ILE A 16 7.15 -1.43 -8.86
C ILE A 16 6.55 -2.58 -8.07
N PHE A 17 5.23 -2.69 -8.04
CA PHE A 17 4.48 -3.69 -7.31
C PHE A 17 3.33 -4.21 -8.16
N ARG A 18 3.29 -5.53 -8.32
CA ARG A 18 2.24 -6.24 -9.05
C ARG A 18 1.27 -6.86 -8.03
N PRO A 19 0.12 -6.22 -7.76
CA PRO A 19 -0.90 -6.81 -6.90
C PRO A 19 -1.43 -8.10 -7.56
N VAL A 20 -1.44 -9.19 -6.80
CA VAL A 20 -2.05 -10.47 -7.19
C VAL A 20 -3.43 -10.62 -6.55
N GLN A 21 -3.60 -10.06 -5.35
CA GLN A 21 -4.85 -10.07 -4.62
C GLN A 21 -5.06 -8.71 -3.96
N VAL A 22 -6.31 -8.24 -4.00
CA VAL A 22 -6.73 -7.02 -3.33
C VAL A 22 -7.95 -7.36 -2.48
N GLY A 23 -7.95 -6.88 -1.23
CA GLY A 23 -9.09 -6.94 -0.34
C GLY A 23 -9.34 -5.57 0.30
N SER A 24 -10.58 -5.34 0.70
CA SER A 24 -10.99 -4.20 1.51
C SER A 24 -11.68 -4.72 2.75
N ASN A 25 -11.43 -4.09 3.89
CA ASN A 25 -12.12 -4.36 5.13
C ASN A 25 -12.52 -3.03 5.78
N GLU A 26 -13.81 -2.69 5.74
CA GLU A 26 -14.42 -1.46 6.27
C GLU A 26 -13.65 -0.17 5.90
N ASN A 27 -12.60 0.18 6.65
CA ASN A 27 -11.77 1.38 6.46
C ASN A 27 -10.31 1.09 6.06
N GLU A 28 -9.94 -0.18 5.90
CA GLU A 28 -8.61 -0.62 5.51
C GLU A 28 -8.64 -1.30 4.14
N TRP A 29 -7.59 -1.11 3.38
CA TRP A 29 -7.33 -1.79 2.13
C TRP A 29 -6.06 -2.62 2.25
N LEU A 30 -6.09 -3.81 1.66
CA LEU A 30 -4.99 -4.75 1.66
C LEU A 30 -4.69 -5.18 0.23
N ALA A 31 -3.50 -4.89 -0.26
CA ALA A 31 -2.95 -5.49 -1.47
C ALA A 31 -1.89 -6.52 -1.11
N VAL A 32 -1.98 -7.69 -1.72
CA VAL A 32 -0.97 -8.74 -1.66
C VAL A 32 -0.46 -8.97 -3.06
N GLY A 33 0.85 -8.96 -3.23
CA GLY A 33 1.46 -9.04 -4.55
C GLY A 33 2.93 -9.38 -4.50
N LYS A 34 3.60 -9.20 -5.63
CA LYS A 34 5.05 -9.34 -5.74
C LYS A 34 5.67 -8.01 -6.15
N LEU A 35 6.91 -7.77 -5.75
CA LEU A 35 7.69 -6.66 -6.27
C LEU A 35 8.17 -6.97 -7.68
N VAL A 36 8.33 -5.93 -8.48
CA VAL A 36 9.04 -6.03 -9.75
C VAL A 36 10.54 -6.28 -9.46
N ASP A 37 11.17 -7.11 -10.29
CA ASP A 37 12.58 -7.48 -10.11
C ASP A 37 13.49 -6.23 -10.06
N GLY A 38 14.38 -6.22 -9.06
CA GLY A 38 15.28 -5.09 -8.79
C GLY A 38 14.69 -4.00 -7.90
N ILE A 39 13.41 -4.07 -7.53
CA ILE A 39 12.78 -3.09 -6.63
C ILE A 39 12.73 -3.60 -5.19
N SER A 40 12.97 -2.70 -4.24
CA SER A 40 12.93 -2.98 -2.81
C SER A 40 11.64 -2.46 -2.17
N THR A 41 11.32 -2.96 -0.97
CA THR A 41 10.22 -2.40 -0.17
C THR A 41 10.47 -0.96 0.27
N LYS A 42 11.70 -0.44 0.18
CA LYS A 42 12.01 0.97 0.49
C LYS A 42 11.46 1.90 -0.58
N ASP A 43 11.45 1.48 -1.84
CA ASP A 43 10.92 2.29 -2.94
C ASP A 43 9.41 2.48 -2.79
N LEU A 44 8.71 1.42 -2.36
CA LEU A 44 7.31 1.47 -1.95
C LEU A 44 7.08 2.45 -0.80
N ASP A 45 7.91 2.39 0.25
CA ASP A 45 7.81 3.26 1.41
C ASP A 45 7.97 4.73 1.02
N ILE A 46 8.90 5.05 0.12
CA ILE A 46 9.12 6.43 -0.36
C ILE A 46 7.91 6.97 -1.13
N ILE A 47 7.26 6.14 -1.96
CA ILE A 47 6.08 6.57 -2.71
C ILE A 47 4.88 6.74 -1.77
N LEU A 48 4.66 5.77 -0.88
CA LEU A 48 3.52 5.78 0.04
C LEU A 48 3.64 6.86 1.12
N LYS A 49 4.85 7.22 1.58
CA LYS A 49 5.08 8.34 2.51
C LYS A 49 4.65 9.71 1.98
N LYS A 50 4.51 9.87 0.66
CA LYS A 50 4.05 11.12 0.06
C LYS A 50 2.54 11.27 0.09
N GLU A 51 1.81 10.18 0.33
CA GLU A 51 0.36 10.19 0.40
C GLU A 51 -0.08 10.51 1.83
N PRO A 52 -1.16 11.29 2.02
CA PRO A 52 -1.73 11.60 3.33
C PRO A 52 -2.54 10.41 3.89
N CYS A 53 -1.94 9.22 3.92
CA CYS A 53 -2.57 7.97 4.33
C CYS A 53 -1.62 7.16 5.21
N GLN A 54 -2.17 6.36 6.13
CA GLN A 54 -1.36 5.39 6.85
C GLN A 54 -1.15 4.16 5.97
N PHE A 55 0.07 3.63 5.97
CA PHE A 55 0.38 2.41 5.24
C PHE A 55 1.35 1.53 6.03
N SER A 56 1.29 0.23 5.77
CA SER A 56 2.16 -0.78 6.35
C SER A 56 2.57 -1.78 5.29
N ILE A 57 3.87 -1.93 5.08
CA ILE A 57 4.44 -2.87 4.12
C ILE A 57 5.06 -4.01 4.91
N LYS A 58 4.62 -5.24 4.64
CA LYS A 58 5.24 -6.47 5.17
C LYS A 58 5.65 -7.37 4.02
N LYS A 59 6.91 -7.78 4.00
CA LYS A 59 7.38 -8.83 3.09
C LYS A 59 7.38 -10.16 3.84
N LYS A 60 6.67 -11.16 3.32
CA LYS A 60 6.68 -12.52 3.85
C LYS A 60 6.90 -13.48 2.69
N ASN A 61 8.00 -14.23 2.73
CA ASN A 61 8.48 -15.06 1.62
C ASN A 61 8.65 -14.22 0.34
N GLU A 62 8.07 -14.66 -0.77
CA GLU A 62 8.06 -13.96 -2.05
C GLU A 62 6.93 -12.92 -2.20
N GLN A 63 6.07 -12.78 -1.20
CA GLN A 63 4.92 -11.91 -1.26
C GLN A 63 5.14 -10.64 -0.43
N VAL A 64 4.63 -9.53 -0.95
CA VAL A 64 4.55 -8.25 -0.27
C VAL A 64 3.09 -7.93 0.01
N TYR A 65 2.84 -7.59 1.26
CA TYR A 65 1.57 -7.23 1.83
C TYR A 65 1.61 -5.74 2.09
N ILE A 66 0.76 -4.98 1.42
CA ILE A 66 0.61 -3.55 1.57
C ILE A 66 -0.77 -3.33 2.18
N ARG A 67 -0.80 -2.91 3.44
CA ARG A 67 -2.01 -2.43 4.08
C ARG A 67 -2.02 -0.91 3.99
N ILE A 68 -3.14 -0.33 3.57
CA ILE A 68 -3.36 1.10 3.49
C ILE A 68 -4.63 1.40 4.25
N SER A 69 -4.55 2.25 5.24
CA SER A 69 -5.69 2.73 6.01
C SER A 69 -5.78 4.24 5.85
N GLU A 70 -6.98 4.76 6.06
CA GLU A 70 -7.13 6.21 6.19
C GLU A 70 -6.22 6.68 7.32
N SER A 71 -5.55 7.81 7.11
CA SER A 71 -4.85 8.48 8.20
C SER A 71 -5.91 8.92 9.20
N GLU A 72 -6.18 8.12 10.22
CA GLU A 72 -6.61 8.69 11.48
C GLU A 72 -5.46 9.58 11.90
N GLU A 73 -5.58 10.89 11.65
CA GLU A 73 -4.93 11.86 12.50
C GLU A 73 -5.34 11.45 13.92
N ARG A 74 -4.47 10.72 14.62
CA ARG A 74 -4.49 10.77 16.07
C ARG A 74 -4.12 12.19 16.40
N VAL A 75 -5.14 13.03 16.46
CA VAL A 75 -5.15 14.23 17.29
C VAL A 75 -4.79 13.72 18.68
N ILE A 76 -3.51 13.79 19.02
CA ILE A 76 -3.10 13.76 20.41
C ILE A 76 -3.42 15.18 20.88
N LEU A 77 -4.61 15.33 21.47
CA LEU A 77 -5.04 16.49 22.24
C LEU A 77 -4.21 16.62 23.52
#